data_AF-A0A9D7X286-F1
#
_entry.id   AF-A0A9D7X286-F1
#
_cell.length_a   1.000
_cell.length_b   1.000
_cell.length_c   1.000
_cell.angle_alpha   90.00
_cell.angle_beta   90.00
_cell.angle_gamma   90.00
#
_symmetry.space_group_name_H-M   'P 1'
#
loop_
_entity.id
_entity.type
_entity.pdbx_description
1 polymer ?
#
loop_
_entity_poly.entity_id
_entity_poly.type
_entity_poly.pdbx_seq_one_letter_code
_entity_poly.pdbx_strand_id
1 'polypeptide(L)'
;MEAEQLVRHLRRLKRSLEQLESEFARQHVDQGLLVEIDRMVDEGLTYDTRLTRLVHLLERLRENTLTPRVELYSDGVRDCRRAKAIIEELMAVVG
;
A
#
# COMPACT_ATOMS: atom_id res chain seq x y z
N MET A 1 -6.69 9.47 14.83
CA MET A 1 -7.52 8.32 14.42
C MET A 1 -7.59 7.34 15.58
N GLU A 2 -8.77 6.82 15.90
CA GLU A 2 -8.93 5.79 16.95
C GLU A 2 -8.28 4.46 16.52
N ALA A 3 -7.80 3.67 17.48
CA ALA A 3 -7.07 2.42 17.22
C ALA A 3 -7.86 1.44 16.34
N GLU A 4 -9.16 1.25 16.63
CA GLU A 4 -10.03 0.39 15.82
C GLU A 4 -10.21 0.91 14.39
N GLN A 5 -10.33 2.23 14.23
CA GLN A 5 -10.48 2.85 12.93
C GLN A 5 -9.19 2.68 12.11
N LEU A 6 -8.03 2.84 12.75
CA LEU A 6 -6.72 2.57 12.13
C LEU A 6 -6.60 1.10 11.68
N VAL A 7 -6.97 0.14 12.54
CA VAL A 7 -6.93 -1.29 12.16
C VAL A 7 -7.87 -1.60 10.99
N ARG A 8 -9.08 -1.02 10.96
CA ARG A 8 -10.00 -1.17 9.83
C ARG A 8 -9.40 -0.60 8.53
N HIS A 9 -8.76 0.55 8.61
CA HIS A 9 -8.09 1.21 7.47
C HIS A 9 -6.91 0.36 6.96
N LEU A 10 -6.04 -0.07 7.86
CA LEU A 10 -4.89 -0.94 7.57
C LEU A 10 -5.30 -2.26 6.93
N ARG A 11 -6.38 -2.91 7.41
CA ARG A 11 -6.92 -4.12 6.78
C ARG A 11 -7.42 -3.87 5.35
N ARG A 12 -8.03 -2.72 5.10
CA ARG A 12 -8.53 -2.37 3.76
C ARG A 12 -7.36 -2.13 2.80
N LEU A 13 -6.38 -1.33 3.22
CA LEU A 13 -5.15 -1.09 2.47
C LEU A 13 -4.38 -2.39 2.18
N LYS A 14 -4.26 -3.30 3.16
CA LYS A 14 -3.61 -4.60 2.96
C LYS A 14 -4.26 -5.38 1.82
N ARG A 15 -5.60 -5.44 1.76
CA ARG A 15 -6.34 -6.13 0.69
C ARG A 15 -6.09 -5.49 -0.68
N SER A 16 -6.07 -4.17 -0.77
CA SER A 16 -5.77 -3.47 -2.03
C SER A 16 -4.32 -3.73 -2.49
N LEU A 17 -3.37 -3.82 -1.56
CA LEU A 17 -1.99 -4.21 -1.87
C LEU A 17 -1.85 -5.69 -2.27
N GLU A 18 -2.69 -6.58 -1.76
CA GLU A 18 -2.76 -7.98 -2.22
C GLU A 18 -3.26 -8.06 -3.66
N GLN A 19 -4.29 -7.27 -4.01
CA GLN A 19 -4.76 -7.18 -5.38
C GLN A 19 -3.69 -6.59 -6.30
N LEU A 20 -3.02 -5.51 -5.88
CA LEU A 20 -1.99 -4.86 -6.67
C LEU A 20 -0.77 -5.76 -6.89
N GLU A 21 -0.36 -6.53 -5.87
CA GLU A 21 0.67 -7.56 -6.04
C GLU A 21 0.28 -8.57 -7.13
N SER A 22 -0.99 -8.99 -7.13
CA SER A 22 -1.51 -9.94 -8.11
C SER A 22 -1.51 -9.37 -9.52
N GLU A 23 -1.81 -8.07 -9.67
CA GLU A 23 -1.75 -7.36 -10.94
C GLU A 23 -0.32 -7.22 -11.45
N PHE A 24 0.61 -6.76 -10.60
CA PHE A 24 2.03 -6.69 -10.96
C PHE A 24 2.60 -8.05 -11.36
N ALA A 25 2.22 -9.12 -10.67
CA ALA A 25 2.63 -10.49 -11.02
C ALA A 25 2.11 -10.92 -12.41
N ARG A 26 1.01 -10.32 -12.89
CA ARG A 26 0.45 -10.51 -14.23
C ARG A 26 0.94 -9.46 -15.24
N GLN A 27 1.90 -8.61 -14.88
CA GLN A 27 2.39 -7.50 -15.71
C GLN A 27 1.26 -6.54 -16.14
N HIS A 28 0.29 -6.36 -15.25
CA HIS A 28 -0.86 -5.49 -15.41
C HIS A 28 -0.91 -4.51 -14.25
N VAL A 29 -1.58 -3.38 -14.43
CA VAL A 29 -1.87 -2.41 -13.38
C VAL A 29 -3.25 -1.82 -13.64
N ASP A 30 -4.16 -2.01 -12.69
CA ASP A 30 -5.44 -1.32 -12.69
C ASP A 30 -5.24 0.09 -12.10
N GLN A 31 -5.45 1.10 -12.94
CA GLN A 31 -5.38 2.51 -12.53
C GLN A 31 -6.44 2.85 -11.48
N GLY A 32 -7.61 2.20 -11.51
CA GLY A 32 -8.66 2.38 -10.49
C GLY A 32 -8.20 1.92 -9.11
N LEU A 33 -7.45 0.81 -9.05
CA LEU A 33 -6.89 0.30 -7.80
C LEU A 33 -5.82 1.25 -7.23
N LEU A 34 -4.97 1.83 -8.08
CA LEU A 34 -3.99 2.83 -7.65
C LEU A 34 -4.65 4.07 -7.05
N VAL A 35 -5.70 4.58 -7.72
CA VAL A 35 -6.47 5.73 -7.22
C VAL A 35 -7.13 5.40 -5.87
N GLU A 36 -7.63 4.18 -5.68
CA GLU A 36 -8.20 3.76 -4.39
C GLU A 36 -7.12 3.73 -3.29
N ILE A 37 -5.92 3.21 -3.59
CA ILE A 37 -4.78 3.17 -2.67
C ILE A 37 -4.35 4.58 -2.28
N ASP A 38 -4.19 5.49 -3.24
CA ASP A 38 -3.83 6.88 -2.99
C ASP A 38 -4.86 7.57 -2.08
N ARG A 39 -6.14 7.38 -2.38
CA ARG A 39 -7.23 7.92 -1.56
C ARG A 39 -7.19 7.38 -0.14
N MET A 40 -6.92 6.09 0.05
CA MET A 40 -6.80 5.50 1.38
C MET A 40 -5.62 6.05 2.17
N VAL A 41 -4.51 6.38 1.50
CA VAL A 41 -3.34 7.04 2.13
C VAL A 41 -3.71 8.43 2.60
N ASP A 42 -4.28 9.24 1.71
CA ASP A 42 -4.66 10.63 1.98
C ASP A 42 -5.73 10.77 3.06
N GLU A 43 -6.68 9.83 3.13
CA GLU A 43 -7.81 9.88 4.06
C GLU A 43 -7.46 9.50 5.51
N GLY A 44 -6.26 8.96 5.80
CA GLY A 44 -5.99 8.53 7.18
C GLY A 44 -4.57 8.14 7.56
N LEU A 45 -3.64 7.99 6.61
CA LEU A 45 -2.30 7.46 6.91
C LEU A 45 -1.22 8.55 6.98
N THR A 46 -1.42 9.67 6.28
CA THR A 46 -0.41 10.74 6.14
C THR A 46 -0.07 11.47 7.45
N TYR A 47 -0.98 11.45 8.43
CA TYR A 47 -0.86 12.26 9.65
C TYR A 47 -0.38 11.47 10.90
N ASP A 48 -0.20 10.15 10.79
CA ASP A 48 0.25 9.31 11.91
C ASP A 48 1.73 8.94 11.75
N THR A 49 2.58 9.41 12.66
CA THR A 49 4.04 9.21 12.61
C THR A 49 4.45 7.75 12.70
N ARG A 50 3.59 6.85 13.21
CA ARG A 50 3.81 5.40 13.20
C ARG A 50 3.77 4.83 11.78
N LEU A 51 3.12 5.54 10.86
CA LEU A 51 2.88 5.11 9.48
C LEU A 51 3.87 5.70 8.49
N THR A 52 4.79 6.57 8.92
CA THR A 52 5.77 7.25 8.02
C THR A 52 6.48 6.27 7.08
N ARG A 53 6.94 5.12 7.62
CA ARG A 53 7.61 4.08 6.82
C ARG A 53 6.69 3.44 5.79
N LEU A 54 5.41 3.28 6.10
CA LEU A 54 4.39 2.77 5.19
C LEU A 54 4.09 3.79 4.09
N VAL A 55 3.89 5.06 4.46
CA VAL A 55 3.61 6.16 3.52
C VAL A 55 4.73 6.32 2.49
N HIS A 56 6.00 6.37 2.92
CA HIS A 56 7.13 6.48 1.98
C HIS A 56 7.21 5.32 0.99
N LEU A 57 6.78 4.13 1.41
CA LEU A 57 6.82 2.95 0.58
C LEU A 57 5.68 2.95 -0.45
N LEU A 58 4.51 3.47 -0.06
CA LEU A 58 3.37 3.68 -0.96
C LEU A 58 3.64 4.80 -1.97
N GLU A 59 4.30 5.88 -1.56
CA GLU A 59 4.74 6.95 -2.46
C GLU A 59 5.69 6.43 -3.54
N ARG A 60 6.70 5.63 -3.14
CA ARG A 60 7.59 4.96 -4.10
C ARG A 60 6.83 4.05 -5.06
N LEU A 61 5.86 3.30 -4.52
CA LEU A 61 5.06 2.39 -5.32
C LEU A 61 4.22 3.16 -6.35
N ARG A 62 3.66 4.31 -5.96
CA ARG A 62 2.97 5.25 -6.85
C ARG A 62 3.88 5.80 -7.93
N GLU A 63 5.09 6.22 -7.58
CA GLU A 63 6.08 6.71 -8.57
C GLU A 63 6.41 5.63 -9.60
N ASN A 64 6.57 4.38 -9.17
CA ASN A 64 6.84 3.24 -10.05
C ASN A 64 5.67 2.88 -10.98
N THR A 65 4.43 3.22 -10.61
CA THR A 65 3.24 2.94 -11.42
C THR A 65 2.83 4.06 -12.35
N LEU A 66 3.26 5.30 -12.10
CA LEU A 66 3.02 6.47 -12.97
C LEU A 66 3.69 6.34 -14.34
N THR A 67 4.75 5.54 -14.47
CA THR A 67 5.36 5.19 -15.76
C THR A 67 5.62 3.69 -15.78
N PRO A 68 4.64 2.87 -16.20
CA PRO A 68 4.77 1.42 -16.16
C PRO A 68 5.90 0.97 -17.07
N ARG A 69 7.00 0.51 -16.48
CA ARG A 69 8.09 -0.17 -17.18
C ARG A 69 8.02 -1.63 -16.80
N VAL A 70 8.16 -2.51 -17.79
CA VAL A 70 8.06 -3.97 -17.57
C VAL A 70 9.06 -4.45 -16.52
N GLU A 71 10.22 -3.80 -16.45
CA GLU A 71 11.29 -4.04 -15.48
C GLU A 71 10.85 -3.80 -14.02
N LEU A 72 9.95 -2.84 -13.81
CA LEU A 72 9.50 -2.39 -12.48
C LEU A 72 8.39 -3.27 -11.89
N TYR A 73 7.80 -4.20 -12.66
CA TYR A 73 6.80 -5.14 -12.13
C TYR A 73 7.35 -6.01 -11.00
N SER A 74 8.60 -6.44 -11.11
CA SER A 74 9.26 -7.25 -10.08
C SER A 74 9.57 -6.46 -8.82
N ASP A 75 9.84 -5.16 -8.95
CA ASP A 75 9.99 -4.23 -7.83
C ASP A 75 8.63 -3.96 -7.18
N GLY A 76 7.59 -3.73 -7.98
CA GLY A 76 6.22 -3.54 -7.50
C GLY A 76 5.69 -4.70 -6.67
N VAL A 77 5.95 -5.95 -7.06
CA VAL A 77 5.64 -7.15 -6.24
C VAL A 77 6.38 -7.10 -4.90
N ARG A 78 7.68 -6.79 -4.90
CA ARG A 78 8.50 -6.71 -3.69
C ARG A 78 8.05 -5.60 -2.76
N ASP A 79 7.73 -4.44 -3.31
CA ASP A 79 7.24 -3.29 -2.55
C ASP A 79 5.84 -3.58 -1.97
N CYS A 80 4.92 -4.21 -2.72
CA CYS A 80 3.64 -4.66 -2.18
C CYS A 80 3.82 -5.60 -0.97
N ARG A 81 4.71 -6.61 -1.09
CA ARG A 81 5.01 -7.53 0.02
C ARG A 81 5.55 -6.80 1.24
N ARG A 82 6.46 -5.85 1.03
CA ARG A 82 7.04 -5.06 2.12
C ARG A 82 6.02 -4.15 2.78
N ALA A 83 5.14 -3.50 2.01
CA ALA A 83 4.03 -2.70 2.55
C ALA A 83 3.10 -3.56 3.43
N LYS A 84 2.73 -4.75 2.94
CA LYS A 84 1.87 -5.68 3.69
C LYS A 84 2.50 -6.15 4.99
N ALA A 85 3.80 -6.48 4.99
CA ALA A 85 4.50 -6.87 6.21
C ALA A 85 4.51 -5.73 7.25
N ILE A 86 4.75 -4.48 6.83
CA ILE A 86 4.68 -3.31 7.71
C ILE A 86 3.26 -3.12 8.26
N ILE A 87 2.23 -3.32 7.44
CA ILE A 87 0.84 -3.25 7.89
C ILE A 87 0.54 -4.33 8.94
N GLU A 88 1.03 -5.56 8.76
CA GLU A 88 0.90 -6.63 9.76
C GLU A 88 1.59 -6.29 11.07
N GLU A 89 2.81 -5.77 11.03
CA GLU A 89 3.54 -5.28 12.20
C GLU A 89 2.73 -4.19 12.93
N LEU A 90 2.19 -3.22 12.20
CA LEU A 90 1.40 -2.12 12.76
C LEU A 90 0.08 -2.60 13.38
N MET A 91 -0.64 -3.51 12.72
CA MET A 91 -1.86 -4.09 13.27
C MET A 91 -1.60 -4.89 14.55
N ALA A 92 -0.45 -5.57 14.66
CA ALA A 92 -0.08 -6.31 15.86
C ALA A 92 0.28 -5.42 17.06
N VAL A 93 0.68 -4.17 16.81
CA VAL A 93 1.00 -3.18 17.86
C VAL A 93 -0.23 -2.37 18.27
N VAL A 94 -1.18 -2.17 17.37
CA VAL A 94 -2.38 -1.34 17.58
C VAL A 94 -3.59 -2.16 18.07
N GLY A 95 -3.69 -3.43 17.70
CA GLY A 95 -4.72 -4.37 18.14
C GLY A 95 -4.40 -5.00 19.49
#